data_AF-A0AA93BXX1-F1
#
_entry.id   AF-A0AA93BXX1-F1
#
_cell.length_a   1.000
_cell.length_b   1.000
_cell.length_c   1.000
_cell.angle_alpha   90.00
_cell.angle_beta   90.00
_cell.angle_gamma   90.00
#
_symmetry.space_group_name_H-M   'P 1'
#
loop_
_entity.id
_entity.type
_entity.pdbx_description
1 polymer ?
#
loop_
_entity_poly.entity_id
_entity_poly.type
_entity_poly.pdbx_seq_one_letter_code
_entity_poly.pdbx_strand_id
1 'polypeptide(L)'
;MTKGNNQREFFLDSIRAYLMLLGIPFHLSLIYSSHAWAVNSATPSFSLTVLNDFIHAFRMQVFFVISGYFSYMLYERYERHKWLKVRLERVAIPLLSSIPLITVPQFFMLKYFTDKLNGWNDFSIYQKINVTIWELVSHLWFLLTLSLLTTACFYLFKKIKALKSNVAPGPINKMTGLGNISLFFLLYALCYSAAHRIILIFAPHLLSNGLFNFVVMETMFYLPFFILGAYAFKYVWLKEIFLKPSPLAMLGSLLLLIAYMLNQRLLAHSSYMFELEVVIKTLLGILMTNVVFSFGHRLLNDHSPQITYLVNASLFIYLVHHPLTLIYGAFMTPHINNNLLGFLIGLVFVFSCAFALYELHKRVPLLRFLFSGKPQ
;
A
#
# COMPACT_ATOMS: atom_id res chain seq x y z
N MET A 1 35.32 -6.78 -8.78
CA MET A 1 34.92 -6.95 -7.36
C MET A 1 35.10 -5.61 -6.66
N THR A 2 34.04 -4.82 -6.52
CA THR A 2 34.03 -3.65 -5.66
C THR A 2 33.41 -4.08 -4.32
N LYS A 3 34.25 -4.15 -3.28
CA LYS A 3 33.82 -4.20 -1.88
C LYS A 3 33.17 -2.85 -1.54
N GLY A 4 31.98 -2.60 -2.06
CA GLY A 4 31.09 -1.59 -1.51
C GLY A 4 30.57 -2.17 -0.20
N ASN A 5 30.91 -1.52 0.91
CA ASN A 5 30.40 -1.84 2.23
C ASN A 5 28.88 -2.03 2.09
N ASN A 6 28.39 -3.25 2.31
CA ASN A 6 27.01 -3.66 2.04
C ASN A 6 26.14 -3.10 3.18
N GLN A 7 26.19 -1.79 3.37
CA GLN A 7 25.50 -1.07 4.42
C GLN A 7 24.02 -1.27 4.14
N ARG A 8 23.39 -2.05 5.01
CA ARG A 8 21.96 -2.29 4.96
C ARG A 8 21.29 -0.93 5.04
N GLU A 9 20.40 -0.63 4.10
CA GLU A 9 19.66 0.63 4.06
C GLU A 9 18.63 0.63 5.21
N PHE A 10 19.12 0.88 6.43
CA PHE A 10 18.36 0.74 7.68
C PHE A 10 17.14 1.65 7.70
N PHE A 11 17.27 2.86 7.15
CA PHE A 11 16.14 3.79 7.07
C PHE A 11 15.01 3.25 6.19
N LEU A 12 15.29 2.63 5.03
CA LEU A 12 14.25 2.05 4.16
C LEU A 12 13.56 0.85 4.80
N ASP A 13 14.31 0.02 5.53
CA ASP A 13 13.74 -1.07 6.32
C ASP A 13 12.81 -0.52 7.42
N SER A 14 13.23 0.52 8.12
CA SER A 14 12.46 1.19 9.17
C SER A 14 11.19 1.83 8.63
N ILE A 15 11.29 2.62 7.56
CA ILE A 15 10.15 3.26 6.90
C ILE A 15 9.15 2.19 6.44
N ARG A 16 9.63 1.10 5.83
CA ARG A 16 8.75 -0.01 5.41
C ARG A 16 7.96 -0.56 6.60
N ALA A 17 8.61 -0.80 7.75
CA ALA A 17 7.94 -1.31 8.94
C ALA A 17 6.89 -0.32 9.48
N TYR A 18 7.24 0.97 9.63
CA TYR A 18 6.31 1.99 10.11
C TYR A 18 5.13 2.18 9.15
N LEU A 19 5.37 2.23 7.83
CA LEU A 19 4.30 2.29 6.84
C LEU A 19 3.39 1.06 6.93
N MET A 20 3.93 -0.15 7.14
CA MET A 20 3.07 -1.32 7.38
C MET A 20 2.21 -1.14 8.64
N LEU A 21 2.80 -0.73 9.77
CA LEU A 21 2.10 -0.54 11.04
C LEU A 21 1.06 0.58 11.01
N LEU A 22 1.28 1.64 10.23
CA LEU A 22 0.31 2.71 10.00
C LEU A 22 -1.01 2.21 9.36
N GLY A 23 -1.03 0.97 8.84
CA GLY A 23 -2.28 0.33 8.42
C GLY A 23 -3.28 0.19 9.57
N ILE A 24 -2.81 -0.07 10.79
CA ILE A 24 -3.67 -0.22 11.98
C ILE A 24 -4.43 1.08 12.30
N PRO A 25 -3.76 2.23 12.58
CA PRO A 25 -4.47 3.48 12.82
C PRO A 25 -5.29 3.93 11.61
N PHE A 26 -4.89 3.61 10.38
CA PHE A 26 -5.69 3.88 9.19
C PHE A 26 -7.04 3.14 9.21
N HIS A 27 -7.05 1.81 9.37
CA HIS A 27 -8.30 1.05 9.36
C HIS A 27 -9.16 1.32 10.60
N LEU A 28 -8.55 1.58 11.76
CA LEU A 28 -9.31 1.96 12.95
C LEU A 28 -9.93 3.35 12.81
N SER A 29 -9.21 4.34 12.25
CA SER A 29 -9.79 5.66 12.02
C SER A 29 -10.93 5.61 11.00
N LEU A 30 -10.92 4.64 10.07
CA LEU A 30 -11.98 4.44 9.09
C LEU A 30 -13.35 4.17 9.74
N ILE A 31 -13.38 3.39 10.83
CA ILE A 31 -14.60 3.14 11.63
C ILE A 31 -15.23 4.46 12.08
N TYR A 32 -14.41 5.39 12.53
CA TYR A 32 -14.86 6.66 13.11
C TYR A 32 -14.84 7.82 12.11
N SER A 33 -14.56 7.56 10.84
CA SER A 33 -14.49 8.58 9.80
C SER A 33 -15.85 8.78 9.13
N SER A 34 -15.94 9.80 8.28
CA SER A 34 -17.10 10.04 7.41
C SER A 34 -17.18 9.10 6.19
N HIS A 35 -16.18 8.24 5.99
CA HIS A 35 -16.16 7.30 4.87
C HIS A 35 -17.00 6.07 5.18
N ALA A 36 -17.85 5.68 4.23
CA ALA A 36 -18.65 4.46 4.36
C ALA A 36 -17.74 3.23 4.34
N TRP A 37 -17.84 2.39 5.36
CA TRP A 37 -17.09 1.15 5.48
C TRP A 37 -17.95 0.01 6.00
N ALA A 38 -17.33 -1.15 6.26
CA ALA A 38 -18.02 -2.33 6.74
C ALA A 38 -18.65 -2.14 8.13
N VAL A 39 -18.03 -1.29 8.94
CA VAL A 39 -18.44 -0.97 10.31
C VAL A 39 -18.09 0.50 10.54
N ASN A 40 -19.05 1.28 11.02
CA ASN A 40 -18.89 2.69 11.31
C ASN A 40 -19.48 3.05 12.67
N SER A 41 -18.94 4.08 13.32
CA SER A 41 -19.55 4.68 14.51
C SER A 41 -20.84 5.42 14.15
N ALA A 42 -21.73 5.58 15.14
CA ALA A 42 -23.02 6.26 14.93
C ALA A 42 -22.86 7.71 14.43
N THR A 43 -21.82 8.41 14.88
CA THR A 43 -21.46 9.74 14.40
C THR A 43 -20.00 9.76 13.94
N PRO A 44 -19.66 10.42 12.82
CA PRO A 44 -18.28 10.52 12.35
C PRO A 44 -17.49 11.59 13.10
N SER A 45 -16.18 11.38 13.25
CA SER A 45 -15.23 12.34 13.81
C SER A 45 -14.40 12.99 12.71
N PHE A 46 -14.43 14.32 12.64
CA PHE A 46 -13.64 15.07 11.67
C PHE A 46 -12.12 14.81 11.82
N SER A 47 -11.59 14.80 13.04
CA SER A 47 -10.15 14.60 13.26
C SER A 47 -9.69 13.20 12.85
N LEU A 48 -10.53 12.17 13.03
CA LEU A 48 -10.24 10.81 12.61
C LEU A 48 -10.40 10.63 11.10
N THR A 49 -11.32 11.36 10.45
CA THR A 49 -11.36 11.48 8.99
C THR A 49 -10.06 12.10 8.46
N VAL A 50 -9.60 13.22 9.02
CA VAL A 50 -8.34 13.86 8.58
C VAL A 50 -7.15 12.91 8.74
N LEU A 51 -7.09 12.18 9.87
CA LEU A 51 -6.05 11.17 10.09
C LEU A 51 -6.11 10.04 9.06
N ASN A 52 -7.32 9.55 8.74
CA ASN A 52 -7.54 8.52 7.74
C ASN A 52 -7.04 8.99 6.36
N ASP A 53 -7.50 10.16 5.92
CA ASP A 53 -7.15 10.77 4.63
C ASP A 53 -5.64 11.01 4.53
N PHE A 54 -5.03 11.55 5.58
CA PHE A 54 -3.59 11.80 5.63
C PHE A 54 -2.78 10.53 5.40
N ILE A 55 -3.09 9.45 6.13
CA ILE A 55 -2.35 8.19 5.98
C ILE A 55 -2.62 7.57 4.60
N HIS A 56 -3.87 7.59 4.14
CA HIS A 56 -4.27 6.97 2.88
C HIS A 56 -3.62 7.64 1.66
N ALA A 57 -3.49 8.96 1.68
CA ALA A 57 -3.17 9.73 0.50
C ALA A 57 -1.76 9.49 -0.08
N PHE A 58 -0.82 8.96 0.71
CA PHE A 58 0.56 8.72 0.26
C PHE A 58 1.16 7.35 0.61
N ARG A 59 0.62 6.66 1.63
CA ARG A 59 1.27 5.49 2.23
C ARG A 59 1.64 4.43 1.19
N MET A 60 0.72 4.10 0.30
CA MET A 60 0.90 3.02 -0.68
C MET A 60 1.91 3.39 -1.77
N GLN A 61 1.88 4.61 -2.27
CA GLN A 61 2.81 5.13 -3.28
C GLN A 61 4.25 5.02 -2.78
N VAL A 62 4.52 5.53 -1.56
CA VAL A 62 5.84 5.44 -0.93
C VAL A 62 6.23 3.97 -0.73
N PHE A 63 5.29 3.12 -0.31
CA PHE A 63 5.53 1.70 -0.14
C PHE A 63 5.93 0.99 -1.45
N PHE A 64 5.31 1.33 -2.58
CA PHE A 64 5.65 0.77 -3.88
C PHE A 64 7.02 1.23 -4.37
N VAL A 65 7.42 2.49 -4.10
CA VAL A 65 8.80 2.95 -4.35
C VAL A 65 9.81 2.09 -3.57
N ILE A 66 9.59 1.89 -2.26
CA ILE A 66 10.46 1.04 -1.42
C ILE A 66 10.48 -0.41 -1.92
N SER A 67 9.32 -0.94 -2.30
CA SER A 67 9.18 -2.31 -2.80
C SER A 67 9.97 -2.52 -4.09
N GLY A 68 9.90 -1.57 -5.03
CA GLY A 68 10.67 -1.56 -6.27
C GLY A 68 12.16 -1.48 -6.03
N TYR A 69 12.60 -0.59 -5.13
CA TYR A 69 13.98 -0.44 -4.70
C TYR A 69 14.57 -1.77 -4.22
N PHE A 70 13.94 -2.40 -3.23
CA PHE A 70 14.41 -3.68 -2.70
C PHE A 70 14.26 -4.83 -3.70
N SER A 71 13.26 -4.79 -4.58
CA SER A 71 13.06 -5.83 -5.59
C SER A 71 14.21 -5.83 -6.61
N TYR A 72 14.59 -4.66 -7.11
CA TYR A 72 15.72 -4.54 -8.03
C TYR A 72 17.07 -4.80 -7.35
N MET A 73 17.24 -4.38 -6.09
CA MET A 73 18.41 -4.76 -5.27
C MET A 73 18.58 -6.29 -5.19
N LEU A 74 17.50 -7.02 -4.94
CA LEU A 74 17.54 -8.49 -4.91
C LEU A 74 17.80 -9.08 -6.30
N TYR A 75 17.27 -8.46 -7.36
CA TYR A 75 17.49 -8.88 -8.74
C TYR A 75 18.96 -8.76 -9.17
N GLU A 76 19.70 -7.79 -8.64
CA GLU A 76 21.14 -7.68 -8.88
C GLU A 76 21.96 -8.74 -8.11
N ARG A 77 21.44 -9.24 -6.99
CA ARG A 77 22.13 -10.24 -6.14
C ARG A 77 21.89 -11.69 -6.55
N TYR A 78 20.74 -11.99 -7.14
CA TYR A 78 20.34 -13.36 -7.52
C TYR A 78 20.26 -13.52 -9.04
N GLU A 79 20.40 -14.77 -9.50
CA GLU A 79 19.99 -15.15 -10.85
C GLU A 79 18.48 -14.88 -11.02
N ARG A 80 18.02 -14.56 -12.25
CA ARG A 80 16.68 -14.04 -12.52
C ARG A 80 15.55 -14.99 -12.10
N HIS A 81 15.66 -16.28 -12.41
CA HIS A 81 14.66 -17.27 -12.01
C HIS A 81 14.69 -17.50 -10.50
N LYS A 82 15.88 -17.56 -9.90
CA LYS A 82 16.02 -17.65 -8.44
C LYS A 82 15.44 -16.42 -7.73
N TRP A 83 15.64 -15.22 -8.26
CA TRP A 83 15.05 -13.98 -7.75
C TRP A 83 13.52 -14.05 -7.77
N LEU A 84 12.94 -14.44 -8.92
CA LEU A 84 11.49 -14.53 -9.08
C LEU A 84 10.90 -15.52 -8.07
N LYS A 85 11.51 -16.70 -7.94
CA LYS A 85 11.12 -17.72 -6.96
C LYS A 85 11.14 -17.16 -5.53
N VAL A 86 12.27 -16.62 -5.08
CA VAL A 86 12.42 -16.09 -3.70
C VAL A 86 11.43 -14.95 -3.42
N ARG A 87 11.16 -14.09 -4.40
CA ARG A 87 10.22 -12.97 -4.24
C ARG A 87 8.78 -13.45 -4.22
N LEU A 88 8.37 -14.32 -5.14
CA LEU A 88 7.01 -14.85 -5.19
C LEU A 88 6.73 -15.73 -3.98
N GLU A 89 7.66 -16.55 -3.50
CA GLU A 89 7.47 -17.31 -2.26
C GLU A 89 7.14 -16.38 -1.08
N ARG A 90 7.87 -15.27 -0.93
CA ARG A 90 7.66 -14.29 0.15
C ARG A 90 6.39 -13.45 0.06
N VAL A 91 5.74 -13.39 -1.11
CA VAL A 91 4.57 -12.51 -1.33
C VAL A 91 3.32 -13.32 -1.69
N ALA A 92 3.43 -14.23 -2.65
CA ALA A 92 2.33 -15.06 -3.12
C ALA A 92 1.92 -16.14 -2.10
N ILE A 93 2.85 -16.74 -1.34
CA ILE A 93 2.48 -17.73 -0.31
C ILE A 93 1.64 -17.06 0.80
N PRO A 94 2.06 -15.93 1.41
CA PRO A 94 1.22 -15.22 2.36
C PRO A 94 -0.11 -14.76 1.78
N LEU A 95 -0.13 -14.26 0.53
CA LEU A 95 -1.35 -13.88 -0.17
C LEU A 95 -2.34 -15.06 -0.26
N LEU A 96 -1.92 -16.18 -0.84
CA LEU A 96 -2.77 -17.35 -1.07
C LEU A 96 -3.20 -18.02 0.23
N SER A 97 -2.32 -18.04 1.24
CA SER A 97 -2.63 -18.61 2.55
C SER A 97 -3.62 -17.74 3.34
N SER A 98 -3.55 -16.42 3.19
CA SER A 98 -4.44 -15.49 3.88
C SER A 98 -5.86 -15.52 3.35
N ILE A 99 -6.08 -15.96 2.11
CA ILE A 99 -7.44 -16.08 1.56
C ILE A 99 -8.31 -17.03 2.40
N PRO A 100 -7.98 -18.34 2.51
CA PRO A 100 -8.79 -19.26 3.31
C PRO A 100 -8.65 -19.04 4.82
N LEU A 101 -7.49 -18.60 5.31
CA LEU A 101 -7.24 -18.49 6.75
C LEU A 101 -7.73 -17.17 7.37
N ILE A 102 -7.85 -16.11 6.57
CA ILE A 102 -8.17 -14.76 7.07
C ILE A 102 -9.38 -14.19 6.34
N THR A 103 -9.32 -13.99 5.02
CA THR A 103 -10.36 -13.20 4.33
C THR A 103 -11.66 -13.96 4.11
N VAL A 104 -11.63 -15.29 3.97
CA VAL A 104 -12.85 -16.12 3.93
C VAL A 104 -13.60 -16.09 5.28
N PRO A 105 -12.97 -16.38 6.43
CA PRO A 105 -13.62 -16.18 7.74
C PRO A 105 -14.13 -14.75 7.93
N GLN A 106 -13.35 -13.75 7.52
CA GLN A 106 -13.75 -12.34 7.57
C GLN A 106 -15.00 -12.07 6.70
N PHE A 107 -15.08 -12.63 5.49
CA PHE A 107 -16.24 -12.48 4.62
C PHE A 107 -17.51 -13.03 5.28
N PHE A 108 -17.45 -14.21 5.89
CA PHE A 108 -18.59 -14.75 6.63
C PHE A 108 -18.94 -13.91 7.86
N MET A 109 -17.93 -13.39 8.57
CA MET A 109 -18.17 -12.49 9.69
C MET A 109 -18.91 -11.22 9.23
N LEU A 110 -18.49 -10.60 8.13
CA LEU A 110 -19.20 -9.46 7.54
C LEU A 110 -20.62 -9.83 7.10
N LYS A 111 -20.81 -11.01 6.50
CA LYS A 111 -22.12 -11.47 6.03
C LYS A 111 -23.12 -11.69 7.16
N TYR A 112 -22.68 -12.20 8.31
CA TYR A 112 -23.58 -12.60 9.40
C TYR A 112 -23.69 -11.58 10.54
N PHE A 113 -22.70 -10.70 10.71
CA PHE A 113 -22.63 -9.77 11.85
C PHE A 113 -22.59 -8.29 11.45
N THR A 114 -22.74 -7.96 10.16
CA THR A 114 -22.80 -6.57 9.70
C THR A 114 -23.86 -6.43 8.60
N ASP A 115 -24.30 -5.20 8.36
CA ASP A 115 -25.29 -4.89 7.31
C ASP A 115 -24.69 -4.81 5.89
N LYS A 116 -23.36 -4.93 5.77
CA LYS A 116 -22.63 -4.71 4.51
C LYS A 116 -23.11 -5.59 3.36
N LEU A 117 -23.51 -6.83 3.66
CA LEU A 117 -23.91 -7.83 2.67
C LEU A 117 -25.40 -8.19 2.77
N ASN A 118 -26.22 -7.29 3.31
CA ASN A 118 -27.68 -7.43 3.29
C ASN A 118 -28.20 -7.57 1.85
N GLY A 119 -29.17 -8.46 1.62
CA GLY A 119 -29.65 -8.78 0.27
C GLY A 119 -28.77 -9.77 -0.50
N TRP A 120 -27.78 -10.42 0.14
CA TRP A 120 -26.93 -11.43 -0.50
C TRP A 120 -27.70 -12.51 -1.25
N ASN A 121 -28.86 -12.94 -0.74
CA ASN A 121 -29.65 -14.00 -1.36
C ASN A 121 -30.22 -13.57 -2.72
N ASP A 122 -30.57 -12.29 -2.86
CA ASP A 122 -31.18 -11.69 -4.06
C ASP A 122 -30.14 -11.38 -5.15
N PHE A 123 -28.85 -11.41 -4.82
CA PHE A 123 -27.78 -11.19 -5.79
C PHE A 123 -27.75 -12.30 -6.84
N SER A 124 -27.58 -11.90 -8.10
CA SER A 124 -27.25 -12.80 -9.21
C SER A 124 -25.91 -13.52 -8.96
N ILE A 125 -25.68 -14.62 -9.68
CA ILE A 125 -24.44 -15.40 -9.53
C ILE A 125 -23.19 -14.57 -9.83
N TYR A 126 -23.26 -13.68 -10.82
CA TYR A 126 -22.17 -12.77 -11.16
C TYR A 126 -21.90 -11.77 -10.03
N GLN A 127 -22.94 -11.16 -9.45
CA GLN A 127 -22.81 -10.24 -8.33
C GLN A 127 -22.20 -10.93 -7.11
N LYS A 128 -22.64 -12.14 -6.79
CA LYS A 128 -22.07 -12.95 -5.70
C LYS A 128 -20.58 -13.18 -5.90
N ILE A 129 -20.17 -13.61 -7.11
CA ILE A 129 -18.75 -13.82 -7.43
C ILE A 129 -17.97 -12.50 -7.34
N ASN A 130 -18.46 -11.42 -7.95
CA ASN A 130 -17.77 -10.15 -7.99
C ASN A 130 -17.60 -9.55 -6.59
N VAL A 131 -18.65 -9.53 -5.77
CA VAL A 131 -18.60 -9.06 -4.38
C VAL A 131 -17.65 -9.93 -3.56
N THR A 132 -17.68 -11.26 -3.74
CA THR A 132 -16.73 -12.16 -3.07
C THR A 132 -15.28 -11.79 -3.40
N ILE A 133 -14.98 -11.52 -4.68
CA ILE A 133 -13.63 -11.11 -5.09
C ILE A 133 -13.25 -9.77 -4.46
N TRP A 134 -14.16 -8.79 -4.46
CA TRP A 134 -13.95 -7.51 -3.79
C TRP A 134 -13.60 -7.70 -2.31
N GLU A 135 -14.39 -8.48 -1.57
CA GLU A 135 -14.19 -8.67 -0.13
C GLU A 135 -12.96 -9.52 0.19
N LEU A 136 -12.65 -10.56 -0.60
CA LEU A 136 -11.50 -11.42 -0.35
C LEU A 136 -10.16 -10.76 -0.74
N VAL A 137 -10.17 -9.87 -1.73
CA VAL A 137 -8.94 -9.26 -2.28
C VAL A 137 -8.72 -7.85 -1.75
N SER A 138 -9.75 -7.07 -1.40
CA SER A 138 -9.62 -5.64 -1.05
C SER A 138 -8.64 -5.30 0.07
N HIS A 139 -8.38 -6.21 1.01
CA HIS A 139 -7.31 -6.01 2.00
C HIS A 139 -5.96 -6.54 1.52
N LEU A 140 -5.96 -7.64 0.76
CA LEU A 140 -4.76 -8.33 0.24
C LEU A 140 -4.24 -7.76 -1.09
N TRP A 141 -4.95 -6.78 -1.67
CA TRP A 141 -4.68 -6.22 -2.99
C TRP A 141 -3.22 -5.80 -3.14
N PHE A 142 -2.63 -5.23 -2.08
CA PHE A 142 -1.24 -4.81 -2.08
C PHE A 142 -0.29 -5.97 -2.40
N LEU A 143 -0.49 -7.14 -1.79
CA LEU A 143 0.32 -8.35 -2.04
C LEU A 143 0.06 -8.92 -3.44
N LEU A 144 -1.20 -8.86 -3.91
CA LEU A 144 -1.55 -9.25 -5.27
C LEU A 144 -0.83 -8.37 -6.29
N THR A 145 -0.95 -7.05 -6.19
CA THR A 145 -0.27 -6.08 -7.05
C THR A 145 1.24 -6.25 -6.98
N LEU A 146 1.83 -6.47 -5.80
CA LEU A 146 3.26 -6.71 -5.66
C LEU A 146 3.69 -8.01 -6.37
N SER A 147 2.87 -9.06 -6.32
CA SER A 147 3.13 -10.32 -7.04
C SER A 147 3.08 -10.12 -8.56
N LEU A 148 2.07 -9.39 -9.05
CA LEU A 148 1.92 -9.05 -10.47
C LEU A 148 3.09 -8.18 -10.97
N LEU A 149 3.44 -7.13 -10.24
CA LEU A 149 4.59 -6.27 -10.56
C LEU A 149 5.91 -7.03 -10.54
N THR A 150 6.09 -7.95 -9.59
CA THR A 150 7.28 -8.82 -9.55
C THR A 150 7.38 -9.68 -10.81
N THR A 151 6.27 -10.31 -11.22
CA THR A 151 6.23 -11.11 -12.46
C THR A 151 6.45 -10.27 -13.71
N ALA A 152 5.80 -9.10 -13.81
CA ALA A 152 6.02 -8.17 -14.93
C ALA A 152 7.49 -7.70 -14.99
N CYS A 153 8.11 -7.45 -13.83
CA CYS A 153 9.49 -7.01 -13.72
C CYS A 153 10.52 -8.09 -14.05
N PHE A 154 10.13 -9.37 -14.15
CA PHE A 154 11.00 -10.42 -14.68
C PHE A 154 11.58 -10.01 -16.06
N TYR A 155 10.75 -9.40 -16.90
CA TYR A 155 11.14 -8.87 -18.21
C TYR A 155 11.68 -7.44 -18.15
N LEU A 156 11.04 -6.55 -17.38
CA LEU A 156 11.44 -5.14 -17.33
C LEU A 156 12.84 -4.97 -16.71
N PHE A 157 13.16 -5.70 -15.65
CA PHE A 157 14.47 -5.60 -15.00
C PHE A 157 15.60 -6.13 -15.87
N LYS A 158 15.33 -7.05 -16.80
CA LYS A 158 16.32 -7.44 -17.83
C LYS A 158 16.71 -6.24 -18.69
N LYS A 159 15.73 -5.43 -19.12
CA LYS A 159 15.97 -4.20 -19.88
C LYS A 159 16.69 -3.16 -19.04
N ILE A 160 16.26 -2.94 -17.80
CA ILE A 160 16.92 -2.00 -16.88
C ILE A 160 18.38 -2.40 -16.65
N LYS A 161 18.66 -3.67 -16.35
CA LYS A 161 20.02 -4.18 -16.13
C LYS A 161 20.91 -4.09 -17.36
N ALA A 162 20.36 -4.29 -18.57
CA ALA A 162 21.11 -4.23 -19.82
C ALA A 162 21.64 -2.82 -20.16
N LEU A 163 21.12 -1.76 -19.52
CA LEU A 163 21.67 -0.41 -19.64
C LEU A 163 23.06 -0.37 -18.97
N LYS A 164 24.11 -0.50 -19.77
CA LYS A 164 25.51 -0.57 -19.34
C LYS A 164 26.14 0.80 -19.04
N SER A 165 25.57 1.90 -19.54
CA SER A 165 26.06 3.24 -19.28
C SER A 165 25.59 3.76 -17.93
N ASN A 166 26.40 4.62 -17.31
CA ASN A 166 25.96 5.47 -16.18
C ASN A 166 24.86 6.46 -16.58
N VAL A 167 24.56 6.56 -17.87
CA VAL A 167 23.53 7.43 -18.44
C VAL A 167 22.19 6.71 -18.38
N ALA A 168 21.22 7.32 -17.71
CA ALA A 168 19.88 6.77 -17.62
C ALA A 168 19.11 6.88 -18.95
N PRO A 169 18.04 6.08 -19.17
CA PRO A 169 17.18 6.24 -20.33
C PRO A 169 16.62 7.67 -20.42
N GLY A 170 16.34 8.17 -21.63
CA GLY A 170 15.95 9.56 -21.88
C GLY A 170 14.93 10.16 -20.88
N PRO A 171 13.80 9.49 -20.59
CA PRO A 171 12.84 9.98 -19.60
C PRO A 171 13.43 10.08 -18.18
N ILE A 172 14.20 9.09 -17.75
CA ILE A 172 14.83 9.05 -16.42
C ILE A 172 15.97 10.07 -16.34
N ASN A 173 16.77 10.23 -17.38
CA ASN A 173 17.89 11.20 -17.39
C ASN A 173 17.41 12.66 -17.28
N LYS A 174 16.15 12.93 -17.67
CA LYS A 174 15.51 14.24 -17.51
C LYS A 174 14.93 14.47 -16.10
N MET A 175 14.93 13.47 -15.23
CA MET A 175 14.43 13.56 -13.85
C MET A 175 15.45 14.19 -12.90
N THR A 176 16.05 15.32 -13.28
CA THR A 176 17.15 15.94 -12.52
C THR A 176 16.75 16.56 -11.18
N GLY A 177 15.44 16.68 -10.90
CA GLY A 177 14.91 17.15 -9.63
C GLY A 177 13.44 16.76 -9.42
N LEU A 178 12.92 17.04 -8.22
CA LEU A 178 11.54 16.69 -7.85
C LEU A 178 10.49 17.32 -8.76
N GLY A 179 10.73 18.53 -9.28
CA GLY A 179 9.82 19.18 -10.24
C GLY A 179 9.69 18.39 -11.53
N ASN A 180 10.82 17.97 -12.12
CA ASN A 180 10.83 17.17 -13.34
C ASN A 180 10.19 15.79 -13.11
N ILE A 181 10.48 15.13 -11.98
CA ILE A 181 9.85 13.86 -11.62
C ILE A 181 8.34 14.05 -11.51
N SER A 182 7.89 15.08 -10.78
CA SER A 182 6.48 15.41 -10.61
C SER A 182 5.79 15.68 -11.94
N LEU A 183 6.47 16.33 -12.90
CA LEU A 183 5.94 16.56 -14.25
C LEU A 183 5.72 15.25 -15.03
N PHE A 184 6.67 14.31 -15.00
CA PHE A 184 6.48 13.01 -15.64
C PHE A 184 5.33 12.22 -15.01
N PHE A 185 5.22 12.28 -13.69
CA PHE A 185 4.13 11.64 -12.95
C PHE A 185 2.78 12.34 -13.19
N LEU A 186 2.76 13.66 -13.39
CA LEU A 186 1.56 14.40 -13.82
C LEU A 186 1.10 13.93 -15.19
N LEU A 187 2.02 13.88 -16.17
CA LEU A 187 1.70 13.41 -17.52
C LEU A 187 1.16 11.97 -17.49
N TYR A 188 1.79 11.10 -16.69
CA TYR A 188 1.29 9.74 -16.49
C TYR A 188 -0.12 9.72 -15.86
N ALA A 189 -0.35 10.52 -14.82
CA ALA A 189 -1.66 10.61 -14.16
C ALA A 189 -2.74 11.12 -15.11
N LEU A 190 -2.44 12.11 -15.95
CA LEU A 190 -3.37 12.60 -16.97
C LEU A 190 -3.71 11.52 -18.00
N CYS A 191 -2.71 10.76 -18.48
CA CYS A 191 -2.94 9.62 -19.37
C CYS A 191 -3.77 8.52 -18.69
N TYR A 192 -3.48 8.19 -17.44
CA TYR A 192 -4.24 7.21 -16.66
C TYR A 192 -5.69 7.66 -16.46
N SER A 193 -5.90 8.92 -16.09
CA SER A 193 -7.22 9.52 -15.93
C SER A 193 -8.01 9.53 -17.23
N ALA A 194 -7.37 9.86 -18.36
CA ALA A 194 -7.99 9.77 -19.68
C ALA A 194 -8.38 8.33 -20.04
N ALA A 195 -7.48 7.36 -19.81
CA ALA A 195 -7.77 5.94 -20.04
C ALA A 195 -8.93 5.45 -19.16
N HIS A 196 -8.93 5.80 -17.87
CA HIS A 196 -10.02 5.49 -16.96
C HIS A 196 -11.36 6.08 -17.47
N ARG A 197 -11.37 7.36 -17.88
CA ARG A 197 -12.56 8.00 -18.42
C ARG A 197 -13.08 7.32 -19.69
N ILE A 198 -12.18 6.91 -20.59
CA ILE A 198 -12.54 6.15 -21.79
C ILE A 198 -13.20 4.83 -21.40
N ILE A 199 -12.62 4.07 -20.46
CA ILE A 199 -13.22 2.81 -19.99
C ILE A 199 -14.57 3.08 -19.34
N LEU A 200 -14.72 4.15 -18.55
CA LEU A 200 -15.98 4.51 -17.92
C LEU A 200 -17.09 4.80 -18.95
N ILE A 201 -16.76 5.45 -20.07
CA ILE A 201 -17.72 5.79 -21.13
C ILE A 201 -18.07 4.55 -21.97
N PHE A 202 -17.08 3.76 -22.39
CA PHE A 202 -17.28 2.68 -23.36
C PHE A 202 -17.50 1.29 -22.74
N ALA A 203 -16.99 1.05 -21.54
CA ALA A 203 -17.02 -0.26 -20.87
C ALA A 203 -17.11 -0.13 -19.32
N PRO A 204 -18.13 0.55 -18.77
CA PRO A 204 -18.24 0.81 -17.32
C PRO A 204 -18.28 -0.48 -16.46
N HIS A 205 -18.75 -1.59 -17.02
CA HIS A 205 -18.79 -2.89 -16.36
C HIS A 205 -17.39 -3.45 -16.02
N LEU A 206 -16.33 -3.02 -16.73
CA LEU A 206 -14.96 -3.38 -16.38
C LEU A 206 -14.54 -2.70 -15.07
N LEU A 207 -14.93 -1.43 -14.87
CA LEU A 207 -14.62 -0.68 -13.65
C LEU A 207 -15.42 -1.14 -12.44
N SER A 208 -16.53 -1.87 -12.61
CA SER A 208 -17.23 -2.52 -11.50
C SER A 208 -16.70 -3.93 -11.20
N ASN A 209 -15.89 -4.50 -12.09
CA ASN A 209 -15.31 -5.83 -11.93
C ASN A 209 -14.10 -5.79 -10.97
N GLY A 210 -14.16 -6.56 -9.89
CA GLY A 210 -13.12 -6.57 -8.86
C GLY A 210 -11.76 -7.06 -9.37
N LEU A 211 -11.73 -8.12 -10.18
CA LEU A 211 -10.47 -8.60 -10.76
C LEU A 211 -9.85 -7.56 -11.69
N PHE A 212 -10.64 -6.93 -12.55
CA PHE A 212 -10.13 -5.90 -13.45
C PHE A 212 -9.51 -4.73 -12.66
N ASN A 213 -10.18 -4.27 -11.61
CA ASN A 213 -9.63 -3.20 -10.77
C ASN A 213 -8.31 -3.62 -10.11
N PHE A 214 -8.28 -4.73 -9.37
CA PHE A 214 -7.08 -5.11 -8.63
C PHE A 214 -5.92 -5.58 -9.52
N VAL A 215 -6.22 -6.29 -10.61
CA VAL A 215 -5.19 -6.85 -11.50
C VAL A 215 -4.68 -5.80 -12.47
N VAL A 216 -5.57 -4.98 -13.06
CA VAL A 216 -5.20 -4.04 -14.12
C VAL A 216 -5.02 -2.63 -13.57
N MET A 217 -6.08 -2.05 -12.98
CA MET A 217 -6.08 -0.63 -12.61
C MET A 217 -5.05 -0.33 -11.51
N GLU A 218 -5.08 -1.07 -10.39
CA GLU A 218 -4.13 -0.91 -9.29
C GLU A 218 -2.69 -1.18 -9.75
N THR A 219 -2.47 -2.25 -10.50
CA THR A 219 -1.13 -2.59 -11.02
C THR A 219 -0.59 -1.50 -11.93
N MET A 220 -1.41 -0.94 -12.82
CA MET A 220 -0.99 0.16 -13.68
C MET A 220 -0.69 1.41 -12.86
N PHE A 221 -1.58 1.82 -11.97
CA PHE A 221 -1.40 3.01 -11.14
C PHE A 221 -0.08 2.97 -10.33
N TYR A 222 0.25 1.83 -9.73
CA TYR A 222 1.46 1.71 -8.88
C TYR A 222 2.74 1.30 -9.62
N LEU A 223 2.64 0.83 -10.87
CA LEU A 223 3.81 0.51 -11.71
C LEU A 223 4.87 1.62 -11.78
N PRO A 224 4.53 2.90 -12.07
CA PRO A 224 5.56 3.95 -12.16
C PRO A 224 6.28 4.19 -10.83
N PHE A 225 5.58 4.11 -9.69
CA PHE A 225 6.20 4.21 -8.36
C PHE A 225 7.18 3.06 -8.11
N PHE A 226 6.78 1.83 -8.45
CA PHE A 226 7.65 0.67 -8.33
C PHE A 226 8.90 0.77 -9.21
N ILE A 227 8.75 1.20 -10.46
CA ILE A 227 9.87 1.37 -11.38
C ILE A 227 10.78 2.54 -10.96
N LEU A 228 10.21 3.63 -10.43
CA LEU A 228 10.98 4.72 -9.84
C LEU A 228 11.89 4.21 -8.71
N GLY A 229 11.38 3.34 -7.84
CA GLY A 229 12.16 2.68 -6.81
C GLY A 229 13.33 1.86 -7.35
N ALA A 230 13.09 1.07 -8.39
CA ALA A 230 14.14 0.28 -9.05
C ALA A 230 15.25 1.16 -9.65
N TYR A 231 14.88 2.25 -10.31
CA TYR A 231 15.84 3.22 -10.84
C TYR A 231 16.57 3.98 -9.73
N ALA A 232 15.92 4.29 -8.61
CA ALA A 232 16.58 4.92 -7.46
C ALA A 232 17.64 4.01 -6.84
N PHE A 233 17.46 2.67 -6.87
CA PHE A 233 18.55 1.75 -6.51
C PHE A 233 19.69 1.79 -7.52
N LYS A 234 19.37 1.78 -8.82
CA LYS A 234 20.38 1.72 -9.89
C LYS A 234 21.21 3.00 -10.00
N TYR A 235 20.56 4.16 -9.87
CA TYR A 235 21.16 5.47 -10.08
C TYR A 235 21.18 6.24 -8.76
N VAL A 236 22.37 6.31 -8.14
CA VAL A 236 22.56 6.96 -6.84
C VAL A 236 22.08 8.41 -6.86
N TRP A 237 22.33 9.16 -7.94
CA TRP A 237 21.87 10.55 -8.07
C TRP A 237 20.34 10.68 -7.93
N LEU A 238 19.58 9.70 -8.41
CA LEU A 238 18.11 9.72 -8.32
C LEU A 238 17.65 9.44 -6.89
N LYS A 239 18.35 8.54 -6.17
CA LYS A 239 18.14 8.34 -4.73
C LYS A 239 18.38 9.64 -3.96
N GLU A 240 19.48 10.33 -4.23
CA GLU A 240 19.85 11.57 -3.52
C GLU A 240 18.80 12.68 -3.65
N ILE A 241 18.08 12.76 -4.78
CA ILE A 241 16.96 13.71 -4.94
C ILE A 241 15.88 13.48 -3.86
N PHE A 242 15.60 12.23 -3.49
CA PHE A 242 14.60 11.90 -2.45
C PHE A 242 15.15 11.99 -1.03
N LEU A 243 16.46 11.90 -0.84
CA LEU A 243 17.10 12.02 0.48
C LEU A 243 17.30 13.48 0.89
N LYS A 244 17.46 14.41 -0.06
CA LYS A 244 17.59 15.83 0.24
C LYS A 244 16.24 16.43 0.66
N PRO A 245 16.07 16.92 1.90
CA PRO A 245 14.81 17.51 2.34
C PRO A 245 14.49 18.75 1.52
N SER A 246 13.25 18.84 1.04
CA SER A 246 12.77 19.98 0.24
C SER A 246 11.59 20.66 0.96
N PRO A 247 11.75 21.90 1.45
CA PRO A 247 10.64 22.66 2.04
C PRO A 247 9.48 22.86 1.06
N LEU A 248 9.78 23.01 -0.23
CA LEU A 248 8.77 23.09 -1.28
C LEU A 248 8.00 21.77 -1.44
N ALA A 249 8.65 20.61 -1.25
CA ALA A 249 7.95 19.33 -1.25
C ALA A 249 7.04 19.20 -0.02
N MET A 250 7.47 19.67 1.16
CA MET A 250 6.62 19.68 2.35
C MET A 250 5.39 20.57 2.17
N LEU A 251 5.59 21.80 1.69
CA LEU A 251 4.50 22.74 1.41
C LEU A 251 3.57 22.20 0.32
N GLY A 252 4.13 21.67 -0.77
CA GLY A 252 3.38 21.05 -1.85
C GLY A 252 2.57 19.84 -1.39
N SER A 253 3.13 18.97 -0.54
CA SER A 253 2.42 17.85 0.07
C SER A 253 1.24 18.33 0.94
N LEU A 254 1.44 19.38 1.73
CA LEU A 254 0.36 19.95 2.54
C LEU A 254 -0.76 20.52 1.68
N LEU A 255 -0.43 21.29 0.64
CA LEU A 255 -1.41 21.87 -0.27
C LEU A 255 -2.17 20.78 -1.06
N LEU A 256 -1.48 19.74 -1.52
CA LEU A 256 -2.11 18.61 -2.20
C LEU A 256 -2.97 17.77 -1.25
N LEU A 257 -2.60 17.64 0.02
CA LEU A 257 -3.45 17.00 1.02
C LEU A 257 -4.74 17.79 1.24
N ILE A 258 -4.64 19.11 1.36
CA ILE A 258 -5.82 19.99 1.44
C ILE A 258 -6.68 19.83 0.18
N ALA A 259 -6.06 19.83 -1.01
CA ALA A 259 -6.77 19.60 -2.27
C ALA A 259 -7.45 18.22 -2.32
N TYR A 260 -6.81 17.17 -1.79
CA TYR A 260 -7.38 15.84 -1.68
C TYR A 260 -8.64 15.84 -0.80
N MET A 261 -8.56 16.45 0.38
CA MET A 261 -9.69 16.57 1.30
C MET A 261 -10.83 17.43 0.73
N LEU A 262 -10.50 18.52 0.03
CA LEU A 262 -11.48 19.36 -0.65
C LEU A 262 -12.16 18.61 -1.81
N ASN A 263 -11.41 17.81 -2.58
CA ASN A 263 -11.98 16.97 -3.64
C ASN A 263 -12.99 15.97 -3.04
N GLN A 264 -12.60 15.28 -1.98
CA GLN A 264 -13.46 14.32 -1.27
C GLN A 264 -14.73 14.96 -0.68
N ARG A 265 -14.68 16.25 -0.29
CA ARG A 265 -15.83 16.95 0.30
C ARG A 265 -16.71 17.67 -0.72
N LEU A 266 -16.12 18.40 -1.65
CA LEU A 266 -16.83 19.28 -2.58
C LEU A 266 -17.23 18.57 -3.87
N LEU A 267 -16.45 17.58 -4.29
CA LEU A 267 -16.64 16.87 -5.55
C LEU A 267 -17.06 15.41 -5.34
N ALA A 268 -17.48 15.02 -4.13
CA ALA A 268 -17.89 13.65 -3.78
C ALA A 268 -18.89 13.00 -4.78
N HIS A 269 -19.78 13.82 -5.34
CA HIS A 269 -20.82 13.39 -6.29
C HIS A 269 -20.54 13.83 -7.74
N SER A 270 -19.39 14.46 -7.99
CA SER A 270 -18.99 14.89 -9.32
C SER A 270 -18.45 13.71 -10.13
N SER A 271 -18.78 13.70 -11.42
CA SER A 271 -18.25 12.70 -12.34
C SER A 271 -16.72 12.77 -12.49
N TYR A 272 -16.07 13.89 -12.14
CA TYR A 272 -14.63 14.15 -12.27
C TYR A 272 -13.81 13.91 -11.00
N MET A 273 -14.45 13.49 -9.89
CA MET A 273 -13.80 13.30 -8.60
C MET A 273 -12.59 12.35 -8.70
N PHE A 274 -12.77 11.23 -9.42
CA PHE A 274 -11.76 10.19 -9.54
C PHE A 274 -10.52 10.67 -10.28
N GLU A 275 -10.67 11.33 -11.42
CA GLU A 275 -9.53 11.79 -12.23
C GLU A 275 -8.72 12.87 -11.51
N LEU A 276 -9.40 13.76 -10.79
CA LEU A 276 -8.73 14.75 -9.95
C LEU A 276 -7.99 14.06 -8.80
N GLU A 277 -8.62 13.08 -8.16
CA GLU A 277 -8.01 12.29 -7.10
C GLU A 277 -6.75 11.56 -7.57
N VAL A 278 -6.78 10.93 -8.75
CA VAL A 278 -5.62 10.28 -9.35
C VAL A 278 -4.46 11.26 -9.50
N VAL A 279 -4.72 12.45 -10.05
CA VAL A 279 -3.68 13.48 -10.23
C VAL A 279 -3.12 13.92 -8.89
N ILE A 280 -3.99 14.23 -7.92
CA ILE A 280 -3.58 14.67 -6.58
C ILE A 280 -2.77 13.60 -5.87
N LYS A 281 -3.28 12.36 -5.76
CA LYS A 281 -2.60 11.23 -5.13
C LYS A 281 -1.28 10.87 -5.80
N THR A 282 -1.19 11.04 -7.11
CA THR A 282 0.04 10.75 -7.85
C THR A 282 1.14 11.74 -7.49
N LEU A 283 0.83 13.04 -7.55
CA LEU A 283 1.77 14.11 -7.20
C LEU A 283 2.13 14.08 -5.71
N LEU A 284 1.13 13.90 -4.86
CA LEU A 284 1.31 13.79 -3.41
C LEU A 284 2.21 12.60 -3.07
N GLY A 285 2.05 11.45 -3.74
CA GLY A 285 2.91 10.29 -3.56
C GLY A 285 4.39 10.59 -3.83
N ILE A 286 4.70 11.38 -4.86
CA ILE A 286 6.09 11.79 -5.18
C ILE A 286 6.66 12.73 -4.13
N LEU A 287 5.91 13.78 -3.77
CA LEU A 287 6.37 14.74 -2.78
C LEU A 287 6.51 14.09 -1.40
N MET A 288 5.57 13.23 -1.01
CA MET A 288 5.65 12.46 0.23
C MET A 288 6.73 11.39 0.20
N THR A 289 7.12 10.86 -0.96
CA THR A 289 8.33 10.02 -1.05
C THR A 289 9.56 10.81 -0.63
N ASN A 290 9.73 12.07 -1.07
CA ASN A 290 10.83 12.92 -0.60
C ASN A 290 10.73 13.23 0.89
N VAL A 291 9.54 13.60 1.39
CA VAL A 291 9.35 13.89 2.82
C VAL A 291 9.70 12.66 3.65
N VAL A 292 9.07 11.52 3.38
CA VAL A 292 9.28 10.29 4.16
C VAL A 292 10.73 9.79 4.06
N PHE A 293 11.36 9.85 2.88
CA PHE A 293 12.74 9.37 2.71
C PHE A 293 13.75 10.31 3.38
N SER A 294 13.63 11.62 3.20
CA SER A 294 14.56 12.59 3.81
C SER A 294 14.47 12.61 5.34
N PHE A 295 13.25 12.60 5.90
CA PHE A 295 13.06 12.52 7.35
C PHE A 295 13.48 11.15 7.89
N GLY A 296 13.10 10.06 7.23
CA GLY A 296 13.48 8.72 7.65
C GLY A 296 14.99 8.48 7.59
N HIS A 297 15.68 9.00 6.56
CA HIS A 297 17.13 8.94 6.47
C HIS A 297 17.83 9.76 7.57
N ARG A 298 17.22 10.86 8.03
CA ARG A 298 17.77 11.66 9.14
C ARG A 298 17.50 11.05 10.51
N LEU A 299 16.34 10.41 10.70
CA LEU A 299 15.85 10.00 12.02
C LEU A 299 15.94 8.49 12.29
N LEU A 300 16.02 7.66 11.26
CA LEU A 300 15.87 6.20 11.34
C LEU A 300 17.02 5.44 10.66
N ASN A 301 18.17 6.08 10.45
CA ASN A 301 19.31 5.48 9.73
C ASN A 301 20.30 4.72 10.63
N ASP A 302 19.80 4.19 11.74
CA ASP A 302 20.58 3.43 12.71
C ASP A 302 20.03 2.01 12.88
N HIS A 303 20.92 1.08 13.20
CA HIS A 303 20.53 -0.30 13.51
C HIS A 303 19.91 -0.37 14.92
N SER A 304 18.64 -0.76 15.00
CA SER A 304 17.97 -1.09 16.26
C SER A 304 17.41 -2.52 16.25
N PRO A 305 17.65 -3.33 17.31
CA PRO A 305 17.01 -4.64 17.46
C PRO A 305 15.48 -4.57 17.45
N GLN A 306 14.90 -3.51 18.02
CA GLN A 306 13.46 -3.28 18.07
C GLN A 306 12.90 -3.06 16.66
N ILE A 307 13.60 -2.27 15.83
CA ILE A 307 13.21 -2.06 14.43
C ILE A 307 13.32 -3.36 13.65
N THR A 308 14.37 -4.16 13.88
CA THR A 308 14.51 -5.47 13.22
C THR A 308 13.36 -6.41 13.60
N TYR A 309 12.94 -6.40 14.86
CA TYR A 309 11.76 -7.13 15.31
C TYR A 309 10.49 -6.64 14.59
N LEU A 310 10.25 -5.33 14.56
CA LEU A 310 9.08 -4.74 13.88
C LEU A 310 9.07 -5.09 12.39
N VAL A 311 10.20 -5.01 11.70
CA VAL A 311 10.36 -5.39 10.29
C VAL A 311 9.99 -6.85 10.06
N ASN A 312 10.37 -7.75 10.97
CA ASN A 312 10.05 -9.18 10.85
C ASN A 312 8.59 -9.49 11.20
N ALA A 313 7.98 -8.70 12.08
CA ALA A 313 6.59 -8.87 12.50
C ALA A 313 5.59 -8.20 11.56
N SER A 314 6.00 -7.15 10.83
CA SER A 314 5.09 -6.23 10.16
C SER A 314 4.21 -6.89 9.10
N LEU A 315 4.71 -7.88 8.35
CA LEU A 315 3.90 -8.60 7.35
C LEU A 315 2.79 -9.42 8.02
N PHE A 316 3.11 -10.16 9.08
CA PHE A 316 2.12 -10.95 9.81
C PHE A 316 1.07 -10.04 10.46
N ILE A 317 1.51 -8.98 11.14
CA ILE A 317 0.63 -7.96 11.74
C ILE A 317 -0.27 -7.33 10.67
N TYR A 318 0.28 -7.01 9.50
CA TYR A 318 -0.48 -6.49 8.37
C TYR A 318 -1.59 -7.47 7.91
N LEU A 319 -1.39 -8.78 8.01
CA LEU A 319 -2.42 -9.74 7.62
C LEU A 319 -3.52 -9.85 8.67
N VAL A 320 -3.15 -9.92 9.96
CA VAL A 320 -4.13 -10.16 11.04
C VAL A 320 -4.81 -8.91 11.57
N HIS A 321 -4.27 -7.70 11.37
CA HIS A 321 -4.90 -6.51 11.96
C HIS A 321 -6.28 -6.21 11.39
N HIS A 322 -6.51 -6.44 10.10
CA HIS A 322 -7.78 -6.08 9.46
C HIS A 322 -8.98 -6.87 10.00
N PRO A 323 -8.94 -8.22 10.11
CA PRO A 323 -10.04 -8.95 10.77
C PRO A 323 -10.17 -8.56 12.25
N LEU A 324 -9.08 -8.28 12.96
CA LEU A 324 -9.14 -7.79 14.35
C LEU A 324 -9.84 -6.43 14.45
N THR A 325 -9.57 -5.51 13.52
CA THR A 325 -10.24 -4.21 13.42
C THR A 325 -11.73 -4.38 13.13
N LEU A 326 -12.12 -5.31 12.26
CA LEU A 326 -13.54 -5.59 11.97
C LEU A 326 -14.25 -6.23 13.16
N ILE A 327 -13.62 -7.18 13.86
CA ILE A 327 -14.15 -7.76 15.10
C ILE A 327 -14.36 -6.65 16.14
N TYR A 328 -13.36 -5.79 16.34
CA TYR A 328 -13.48 -4.65 17.24
C TYR A 328 -14.63 -3.72 16.82
N GLY A 329 -14.70 -3.39 15.53
CA GLY A 329 -15.72 -2.50 14.99
C GLY A 329 -17.14 -3.04 15.10
N ALA A 330 -17.34 -4.34 14.92
CA ALA A 330 -18.66 -4.95 14.99
C ALA A 330 -19.14 -5.15 16.44
N PHE A 331 -18.24 -5.54 17.35
CA PHE A 331 -18.63 -5.96 18.71
C PHE A 331 -18.33 -4.96 19.82
N MET A 332 -17.34 -4.07 19.65
CA MET A 332 -16.94 -3.13 20.71
C MET A 332 -17.37 -1.70 20.42
N THR A 333 -17.22 -1.22 19.19
CA THR A 333 -17.58 0.16 18.81
C THR A 333 -19.02 0.55 19.18
N PRO A 334 -20.06 -0.30 19.01
CA PRO A 334 -21.43 0.07 19.37
C PRO A 334 -21.62 0.39 20.87
N HIS A 335 -20.71 -0.06 21.73
CA HIS A 335 -20.77 0.17 23.18
C HIS A 335 -19.98 1.40 23.63
N ILE A 336 -19.32 2.13 22.72
CA ILE A 336 -18.46 3.26 23.04
C ILE A 336 -18.96 4.52 22.34
N ASN A 337 -19.54 5.44 23.11
CA ASN A 337 -20.11 6.69 22.57
C ASN A 337 -19.06 7.71 22.11
N ASN A 338 -17.86 7.68 22.69
CA ASN A 338 -16.80 8.65 22.38
C ASN A 338 -15.85 8.06 21.33
N ASN A 339 -15.84 8.66 20.13
CA ASN A 339 -15.03 8.24 18.99
C ASN A 339 -13.52 8.22 19.27
N LEU A 340 -12.98 9.22 19.97
CA LEU A 340 -11.54 9.25 20.29
C LEU A 340 -11.18 8.15 21.29
N LEU A 341 -12.01 7.95 22.32
CA LEU A 341 -11.82 6.86 23.27
C LEU A 341 -11.91 5.49 22.59
N GLY A 342 -12.92 5.30 21.73
CA GLY A 342 -13.08 4.09 20.94
C GLY A 342 -11.90 3.84 20.00
N PHE A 343 -11.35 4.87 19.37
CA PHE A 343 -10.16 4.75 18.56
C PHE A 343 -8.93 4.31 19.38
N LEU A 344 -8.68 4.93 20.54
CA LEU A 344 -7.55 4.59 21.40
C LEU A 344 -7.66 3.16 21.97
N ILE A 345 -8.85 2.77 22.43
CA ILE A 345 -9.10 1.40 22.91
C ILE A 345 -8.90 0.40 21.76
N GLY A 346 -9.40 0.72 20.57
CA GLY A 346 -9.21 -0.10 19.37
C GLY A 346 -7.75 -0.27 19.01
N LEU A 347 -6.93 0.79 19.12
CA LEU A 347 -5.49 0.70 18.90
C LEU A 347 -4.84 -0.27 19.88
N VAL A 348 -5.13 -0.13 21.17
CA VAL A 348 -4.60 -1.01 22.21
C VAL A 348 -5.02 -2.46 21.95
N PHE A 349 -6.29 -2.69 21.62
CA PHE A 349 -6.83 -4.02 21.31
C PHE A 349 -6.12 -4.65 20.10
N VAL A 350 -6.12 -3.97 18.95
CA VAL A 350 -5.58 -4.50 17.70
C VAL A 350 -4.07 -4.72 17.80
N PHE A 351 -3.31 -3.77 18.36
CA PHE A 351 -1.87 -3.96 18.55
C PHE A 351 -1.57 -5.13 19.50
N SER A 352 -2.21 -5.17 20.67
CA SER A 352 -1.95 -6.22 21.67
C SER A 352 -2.27 -7.61 21.11
N CYS A 353 -3.43 -7.78 20.48
CA CYS A 353 -3.83 -9.03 19.85
C CYS A 353 -2.91 -9.40 18.68
N ALA A 354 -2.55 -8.46 17.80
CA ALA A 354 -1.68 -8.75 16.66
C ALA A 354 -0.26 -9.17 17.09
N PHE A 355 0.32 -8.52 18.09
CA PHE A 355 1.62 -8.91 18.64
C PHE A 355 1.55 -10.26 19.38
N ALA A 356 0.50 -10.51 20.16
CA ALA A 356 0.30 -11.81 20.81
C ALA A 356 0.17 -12.94 19.78
N LEU A 357 -0.63 -12.73 18.72
CA LEU A 357 -0.78 -13.69 17.62
C LEU A 357 0.55 -13.90 16.89
N TYR A 358 1.36 -12.87 16.71
CA TYR A 358 2.69 -13.00 16.10
C TYR A 358 3.60 -13.93 16.91
N GLU A 359 3.63 -13.76 18.23
CA GLU A 359 4.39 -14.62 19.15
C GLU A 359 3.92 -16.07 19.13
N LEU A 360 2.61 -16.30 19.05
CA LEU A 360 2.03 -17.65 18.92
C LEU A 360 2.36 -18.28 17.57
N HIS A 361 2.20 -17.53 16.48
CA HIS A 361 2.53 -17.94 15.12
C HIS A 361 3.98 -18.41 15.01
N LYS A 362 4.92 -17.74 15.69
CA LYS A 362 6.34 -18.13 15.69
C LYS A 362 6.59 -19.55 16.24
N ARG A 363 5.67 -20.10 17.02
CA ARG A 363 5.78 -21.44 17.62
C ARG A 363 5.34 -22.56 16.68
N VAL A 364 4.58 -22.24 15.62
CA VAL A 364 4.05 -23.25 14.68
C VAL A 364 4.80 -23.17 13.35
N PRO A 365 5.63 -24.17 12.99
CA PRO A 365 6.43 -24.15 11.75
C PRO A 365 5.61 -23.91 10.48
N LEU A 366 4.46 -24.56 10.37
CA LEU A 366 3.57 -24.41 9.22
C LEU A 366 3.07 -22.96 9.08
N LEU A 367 2.58 -22.35 10.16
CA LEU A 367 2.09 -20.97 10.11
C LEU A 367 3.21 -19.99 9.77
N ARG A 368 4.43 -20.20 10.29
CA ARG A 368 5.62 -19.43 9.91
C ARG A 368 5.88 -19.47 8.43
N PHE A 369 5.81 -20.66 7.81
CA PHE A 369 6.00 -20.79 6.38
C PHE A 369 4.88 -20.07 5.61
N LEU A 370 3.62 -20.34 5.95
CA LEU A 370 2.45 -19.79 5.26
C LEU A 370 2.40 -18.26 5.30
N PHE A 371 2.75 -17.63 6.43
CA PHE A 371 2.63 -16.17 6.59
C PHE A 371 3.94 -15.40 6.36
N SER A 372 5.06 -16.06 6.12
CA SER A 372 6.33 -15.38 5.78
C SER A 372 6.92 -15.78 4.43
N GLY A 373 6.49 -16.92 3.86
CA GLY A 373 7.03 -17.47 2.62
C GLY A 373 8.50 -17.87 2.70
N LYS A 374 9.06 -18.07 3.91
CA LYS A 374 10.44 -18.53 4.11
C LYS A 374 10.42 -20.04 4.34
N PRO A 375 10.89 -20.87 3.39
CA PRO A 375 11.13 -22.28 3.68
C PRO A 375 12.21 -22.37 4.77
N GLN A 376 11.93 -23.16 5.82
CA GLN A 376 12.88 -23.48 6.89
C GLN A 376 13.36 -24.90 6.71
#